data_AF-A0A971XJI2-F1
#
_entry.id   AF-A0A971XJI2-F1
#
_cell.length_a   1.000
_cell.length_b   1.000
_cell.length_c   1.000
_cell.angle_alpha   90.00
_cell.angle_beta   90.00
_cell.angle_gamma   90.00
#
_symmetry.space_group_name_H-M   'P 1'
#
loop_
_entity.id
_entity.type
_entity.pdbx_description
1 polymer ?
#
loop_
_entity_poly.entity_id
_entity_poly.type
_entity_poly.pdbx_seq_one_letter_code
_entity_poly.pdbx_strand_id
1 'polypeptide(L)'
;DITNMKEGDFAGLILLQRKYGLLGIKNEGGKKSIVMVNAQTGSPVEAEIIPLTQKKVYLRADCNFRDLADVADFYYSLNGKNWIAIGTQLKMEYSMPHFMGYRYGLFHYSTKTPGGYVDFDWFRIE
;
A
#
# COMPACT_ATOMS: atom_id res chain seq x y z
N ASP A 1 9.18 -4.99 8.74
CA ASP A 1 8.77 -5.86 9.84
C ASP A 1 7.55 -5.23 10.52
N ILE A 2 6.53 -6.03 10.78
CA ILE A 2 5.24 -5.57 11.33
C ILE A 2 5.01 -6.03 12.77
N THR A 3 6.02 -6.56 13.46
CA THR A 3 5.88 -7.14 14.80
C THR A 3 5.23 -6.16 15.79
N ASN A 4 5.64 -4.89 15.76
CA ASN A 4 5.27 -3.87 16.73
C ASN A 4 4.07 -3.00 16.33
N MET A 5 3.33 -3.40 15.30
CA MET A 5 2.04 -2.78 14.98
C MET A 5 1.04 -2.98 16.12
N LYS A 6 0.32 -1.92 16.47
CA LYS A 6 -0.78 -1.90 17.42
C LYS A 6 -2.13 -1.88 16.71
N GLU A 7 -3.18 -2.08 17.49
CA GLU A 7 -4.56 -2.02 17.00
C GLU A 7 -4.84 -0.66 16.33
N GLY A 8 -5.35 -0.71 15.10
CA GLY A 8 -5.64 0.47 14.28
C GLY A 8 -4.48 0.95 13.41
N ASP A 9 -3.29 0.33 13.50
CA ASP A 9 -2.16 0.71 12.66
C ASP A 9 -2.35 0.24 11.21
N PHE A 10 -1.96 1.09 10.27
CA PHE A 10 -1.84 0.77 8.85
C PHE A 10 -0.51 1.30 8.32
N ALA A 11 0.29 0.42 7.72
CA ALA A 11 1.62 0.77 7.21
C ALA A 11 1.93 0.07 5.89
N GLY A 12 2.64 0.73 4.99
CA GLY A 12 2.98 0.12 3.71
C GLY A 12 3.55 1.07 2.67
N LEU A 13 3.27 0.75 1.41
CA LEU A 13 3.67 1.45 0.20
C LEU A 13 2.46 2.21 -0.39
N ILE A 14 2.67 3.48 -0.74
CA ILE A 14 1.67 4.34 -1.38
C ILE A 14 2.12 4.78 -2.77
N LEU A 15 1.20 4.80 -3.72
CA LEU A 15 1.27 5.63 -4.92
C LEU A 15 0.48 6.92 -4.64
N LEU A 16 1.22 7.96 -4.24
CA LEU A 16 0.66 9.16 -3.63
C LEU A 16 0.21 10.16 -4.69
N GLN A 17 -1.10 10.39 -4.69
CA GLN A 17 -1.73 11.60 -5.20
C GLN A 17 -3.09 11.77 -4.48
N ARG A 18 -3.99 12.64 -4.95
CA ARG A 18 -5.39 12.74 -4.46
C ARG A 18 -6.12 11.41 -4.70
N LYS A 19 -5.96 10.83 -5.89
CA LYS A 19 -6.50 9.52 -6.28
C LYS A 19 -5.44 8.43 -6.06
N TYR A 20 -5.12 8.16 -4.81
CA TYR A 20 -4.01 7.28 -4.43
C TYR A 20 -4.36 5.79 -4.48
N GLY A 21 -3.32 4.96 -4.47
CA GLY A 21 -3.41 3.55 -4.11
C GLY A 21 -2.51 3.24 -2.92
N LEU A 22 -3.01 2.47 -1.96
CA LEU A 22 -2.23 1.95 -0.83
C LEU A 22 -2.12 0.44 -0.97
N LEU A 23 -0.92 -0.08 -0.72
CA LEU A 23 -0.73 -1.48 -0.40
C LEU A 23 0.01 -1.53 0.93
N GLY A 24 -0.56 -2.19 1.93
CA GLY A 24 0.06 -2.25 3.24
C GLY A 24 -0.56 -3.29 4.15
N ILE A 25 -0.15 -3.27 5.41
CA ILE A 25 -0.61 -4.19 6.43
C ILE A 25 -1.46 -3.40 7.41
N LYS A 26 -2.69 -3.85 7.64
CA LYS A 26 -3.55 -3.35 8.73
C LYS A 26 -3.52 -4.30 9.93
N ASN A 27 -3.62 -3.75 11.13
CA ASN A 27 -3.84 -4.52 12.35
C ASN A 27 -5.18 -4.13 12.99
N GLU A 28 -6.17 -5.02 12.90
CA GLU A 28 -7.52 -4.80 13.41
C GLU A 28 -8.03 -6.04 14.15
N GLY A 29 -8.64 -5.82 15.32
CA GLY A 29 -9.04 -6.90 16.22
C GLY A 29 -7.87 -7.81 16.64
N GLY A 30 -6.65 -7.27 16.71
CA GLY A 30 -5.42 -8.03 16.96
C GLY A 30 -4.99 -8.97 15.81
N LYS A 31 -5.63 -8.87 14.63
CA LYS A 31 -5.29 -9.65 13.43
C LYS A 31 -4.65 -8.75 12.39
N LYS A 32 -3.57 -9.25 11.79
CA LYS A 32 -2.86 -8.54 10.72
C LYS A 32 -3.32 -9.05 9.37
N SER A 33 -3.51 -8.15 8.42
CA SER A 33 -3.93 -8.47 7.05
C SER A 33 -3.19 -7.60 6.05
N ILE A 34 -2.84 -8.17 4.89
CA ILE A 34 -2.41 -7.40 3.71
C ILE A 34 -3.66 -6.79 3.10
N VAL A 35 -3.64 -5.48 2.86
CA VAL A 35 -4.78 -4.71 2.35
C VAL A 35 -4.31 -3.86 1.17
N MET A 36 -5.01 -3.97 0.06
CA MET A 36 -4.91 -3.02 -1.06
C MET A 36 -6.11 -2.08 -1.02
N VAL A 37 -5.83 -0.77 -1.01
CA VAL A 37 -6.84 0.29 -1.06
C VAL A 37 -6.72 1.04 -2.38
N ASN A 38 -7.84 1.20 -3.07
CA ASN A 38 -7.95 2.00 -4.28
C ASN A 38 -8.85 3.21 -4.02
N ALA A 39 -8.32 4.42 -4.16
CA ALA A 39 -9.05 5.68 -3.98
C ALA A 39 -9.32 6.42 -5.30
N GLN A 40 -9.30 5.73 -6.45
CA GLN A 40 -9.48 6.35 -7.77
C GLN A 40 -10.79 7.14 -7.91
N THR A 41 -11.86 6.74 -7.23
CA THR A 41 -13.17 7.41 -7.29
C THR A 41 -13.26 8.64 -6.38
N GLY A 42 -12.19 8.95 -5.64
CA GLY A 42 -12.16 9.97 -4.59
C GLY A 42 -12.55 9.43 -3.21
N SER A 43 -13.12 8.23 -3.13
CA SER A 43 -13.40 7.52 -1.88
C SER A 43 -12.55 6.25 -1.80
N PRO A 44 -11.79 6.02 -0.72
CA PRO A 44 -10.97 4.83 -0.59
C PRO A 44 -11.84 3.58 -0.42
N VAL A 45 -11.55 2.55 -1.21
CA VAL A 45 -12.17 1.22 -1.12
C VAL A 45 -11.09 0.19 -0.87
N GLU A 46 -11.28 -0.69 0.11
CA GLU A 46 -10.45 -1.89 0.28
C GLU A 46 -10.78 -2.87 -0.84
N ALA A 47 -9.92 -2.92 -1.85
CA ALA A 47 -10.14 -3.75 -3.02
C ALA A 47 -9.92 -5.24 -2.73
N GLU A 48 -8.99 -5.57 -1.83
CA GLU A 48 -8.73 -6.93 -1.39
C GLU A 48 -8.05 -6.95 -0.01
N ILE A 49 -8.37 -7.98 0.78
CA ILE A 49 -7.87 -8.20 2.14
C ILE A 49 -7.46 -9.66 2.28
N ILE A 50 -6.19 -9.90 2.65
CA ILE A 50 -5.63 -11.25 2.82
C ILE A 50 -5.08 -11.39 4.25
N PRO A 51 -5.54 -12.36 5.06
CA PRO A 51 -5.00 -12.61 6.38
C PRO A 51 -3.48 -12.86 6.35
N LEU A 52 -2.74 -12.26 7.28
CA LEU A 52 -1.29 -12.37 7.38
C LEU A 52 -0.86 -12.90 8.73
N THR A 53 -0.15 -14.03 8.72
CA THR A 53 0.41 -14.64 9.93
C THR A 53 1.90 -14.37 10.11
N GLN A 54 2.59 -13.91 9.05
CA GLN A 54 4.03 -13.65 9.08
C GLN A 54 4.35 -12.24 9.59
N LYS A 55 5.56 -12.06 10.12
CA LYS A 55 6.07 -10.76 10.62
C LYS A 55 6.78 -9.93 9.55
N LYS A 56 7.19 -10.57 8.46
CA LYS A 56 7.89 -9.94 7.33
C LYS A 56 7.07 -10.16 6.07
N VAL A 57 7.01 -9.12 5.25
CA VAL A 57 6.26 -9.07 4.00
C VAL A 57 6.93 -8.01 3.12
N TYR A 58 6.96 -8.28 1.83
CA TYR A 58 7.51 -7.38 0.83
C TYR A 58 6.35 -6.85 -0.01
N LEU A 59 6.40 -5.56 -0.33
CA LEU A 59 5.34 -4.86 -1.07
C LEU A 59 5.97 -4.23 -2.32
N ARG A 60 5.25 -4.27 -3.43
CA ARG A 60 5.68 -3.70 -4.71
C ARG A 60 4.49 -3.04 -5.40
N ALA A 61 4.78 -1.96 -6.13
CA ALA A 61 3.83 -1.30 -7.02
C ALA A 61 4.52 -1.04 -8.35
N ASP A 62 3.95 -1.56 -9.43
CA ASP A 62 4.49 -1.45 -10.77
C ASP A 62 3.67 -0.41 -11.54
N CYS A 63 4.33 0.63 -12.04
CA CYS A 63 3.66 1.72 -12.77
C CYS A 63 3.94 1.61 -14.27
N ASN A 64 2.89 1.65 -15.09
CA ASN A 64 2.99 1.75 -16.54
C ASN A 64 2.55 3.14 -17.01
N PHE A 65 3.52 3.92 -17.48
CA PHE A 65 3.32 5.25 -18.08
C PHE A 65 3.51 5.28 -19.59
N ARG A 66 3.79 4.13 -20.23
CA ARG A 66 3.98 4.07 -21.69
C ARG A 66 2.66 4.39 -22.38
N ASP A 67 2.73 5.13 -23.48
CA ASP A 67 1.57 5.49 -24.31
C ASP A 67 0.39 6.08 -23.53
N LEU A 68 0.69 6.83 -22.46
CA LEU A 68 -0.31 7.43 -21.56
C LEU A 68 -1.25 6.38 -20.92
N ALA A 69 -0.76 5.16 -20.72
CA ALA A 69 -1.51 4.11 -20.05
C ALA A 69 -1.88 4.55 -18.62
N ASP A 70 -0.99 5.22 -17.89
CA ASP A 70 -1.21 5.77 -16.56
C ASP A 70 -1.93 4.79 -15.62
N VAL A 71 -1.40 3.57 -15.51
CA VAL A 71 -1.95 2.52 -14.64
C VAL A 71 -0.90 1.93 -13.73
N ALA A 72 -1.32 1.47 -12.56
CA ALA A 72 -0.44 0.76 -11.64
C ALA A 72 -1.10 -0.47 -11.05
N ASP A 73 -0.28 -1.50 -10.86
CA ASP A 73 -0.65 -2.78 -10.28
C ASP A 73 0.18 -3.05 -9.03
N PHE A 74 -0.44 -3.69 -8.04
CA PHE A 74 0.13 -3.90 -6.72
C PHE A 74 0.40 -5.37 -6.47
N TYR A 75 1.52 -5.66 -5.81
CA TYR A 75 1.98 -7.02 -5.54
C TYR A 75 2.54 -7.15 -4.14
N TYR A 76 2.34 -8.31 -3.52
CA TYR A 76 3.01 -8.67 -2.28
C TYR A 76 3.84 -9.95 -2.43
N SER A 77 4.79 -10.14 -1.53
CA SER A 77 5.54 -11.38 -1.41
C SER A 77 5.76 -11.73 0.06
N LEU A 78 5.63 -13.02 0.38
CA LEU A 78 5.93 -13.58 1.69
C LEU A 78 7.37 -14.14 1.79
N ASN A 79 8.08 -14.25 0.66
CA ASN A 79 9.42 -14.82 0.61
C ASN A 79 10.44 -13.95 -0.14
N GLY A 80 10.02 -12.80 -0.64
CA GLY A 80 10.85 -11.86 -1.40
C GLY A 80 11.23 -12.34 -2.81
N LYS A 81 10.66 -13.46 -3.27
CA LYS A 81 10.97 -14.09 -4.58
C LYS A 81 9.73 -14.23 -5.45
N ASN A 82 8.67 -14.81 -4.90
CA ASN A 82 7.40 -15.02 -5.59
C ASN A 82 6.46 -13.86 -5.30
N TRP A 83 6.01 -13.17 -6.34
CA TRP A 83 5.14 -12.01 -6.25
C TRP A 83 3.72 -12.37 -6.66
N ILE A 84 2.75 -12.00 -5.84
CA ILE A 84 1.32 -12.27 -6.04
C ILE A 84 0.62 -10.92 -6.20
N ALA A 85 -0.18 -10.79 -7.27
CA ALA A 85 -0.99 -9.59 -7.49
C ALA A 85 -2.09 -9.49 -6.43
N ILE A 86 -2.48 -8.27 -6.07
CA ILE A 86 -3.51 -8.01 -5.07
C ILE A 86 -4.34 -6.78 -5.43
N GLY A 87 -5.65 -6.87 -5.24
CA GLY A 87 -6.58 -5.76 -5.41
C GLY A 87 -6.92 -5.48 -6.87
N THR A 88 -7.12 -4.20 -7.17
CA THR A 88 -7.53 -3.73 -8.50
C THR A 88 -6.50 -2.79 -9.09
N GLN A 89 -6.43 -2.72 -10.42
CA GLN A 89 -5.57 -1.77 -11.10
C GLN A 89 -5.96 -0.33 -10.72
N LEU A 90 -4.97 0.49 -10.38
CA LEU A 90 -5.14 1.92 -10.17
C LEU A 90 -5.02 2.64 -11.51
N LYS A 91 -6.10 3.25 -11.99
CA LYS A 91 -6.03 4.23 -13.08
C LYS A 91 -5.58 5.57 -12.51
N MET A 92 -4.34 5.95 -12.78
CA MET A 92 -3.74 7.18 -12.30
C MET A 92 -4.28 8.38 -13.07
N GLU A 93 -4.49 9.48 -12.35
CA GLU A 93 -4.99 10.73 -12.93
C GLU A 93 -4.26 11.92 -12.33
N TYR A 94 -3.67 12.77 -13.17
CA TYR A 94 -3.10 14.05 -12.72
C TYR A 94 -4.22 15.05 -12.41
N SER A 95 -4.37 15.42 -11.15
CA SER A 95 -5.46 16.28 -10.67
C SER A 95 -4.94 17.41 -9.78
N MET A 96 -5.67 18.52 -9.76
CA MET A 96 -5.55 19.55 -8.73
C MET A 96 -6.44 19.11 -7.55
N PRO A 97 -5.89 19.03 -6.33
CA PRO A 97 -5.12 20.11 -5.70
C PRO A 97 -3.63 19.83 -5.46
N HIS A 98 -3.13 18.61 -5.66
CA HIS A 98 -1.73 18.31 -5.32
C HIS A 98 -0.73 18.94 -6.30
N PHE A 99 -1.11 19.16 -7.56
CA PHE A 99 -0.23 19.72 -8.60
C PHE A 99 1.14 19.01 -8.62
N MET A 100 1.12 17.68 -8.51
CA MET A 100 2.30 16.83 -8.48
C MET A 100 2.02 15.53 -9.22
N GLY A 101 3.04 15.00 -9.90
CA GLY A 101 3.02 13.63 -10.40
C GLY A 101 2.90 12.63 -9.26
N TYR A 102 2.49 11.40 -9.59
CA TYR A 102 2.46 10.32 -8.60
C TYR A 102 3.85 10.06 -8.04
N ARG A 103 3.91 9.79 -6.73
CA ARG A 103 5.15 9.45 -6.03
C ARG A 103 4.99 8.14 -5.29
N TYR A 104 6.04 7.32 -5.30
CA TYR A 104 6.17 6.26 -4.31
C TYR A 104 6.38 6.87 -2.93
N GLY A 105 5.76 6.28 -1.91
CA GLY A 105 5.98 6.65 -0.52
C GLY A 105 5.89 5.47 0.42
N LEU A 106 6.60 5.55 1.53
CA LEU A 106 6.39 4.67 2.68
C LEU A 106 5.49 5.40 3.67
N PHE A 107 4.51 4.72 4.23
CA PHE A 107 3.59 5.31 5.20
C PHE A 107 3.40 4.44 6.43
N HIS A 108 3.05 5.08 7.52
CA HIS A 108 2.58 4.46 8.77
C HIS A 108 1.69 5.46 9.50
N TYR A 109 0.47 5.05 9.87
CA TYR A 109 -0.42 5.82 10.73
C TYR A 109 -1.31 4.92 11.58
N SER A 110 -1.92 5.48 12.62
CA SER A 110 -2.84 4.77 13.52
C SER A 110 -4.23 5.41 13.48
N THR A 111 -5.28 4.59 13.44
CA THR A 111 -6.68 5.03 13.51
C THR A 111 -7.27 4.96 14.91
N LYS A 112 -6.57 4.34 15.87
CA LYS A 112 -7.02 4.22 17.27
C LYS A 112 -6.04 4.87 18.24
N THR A 113 -5.01 4.15 18.67
CA THR A 113 -4.08 4.62 19.72
C THR A 113 -2.66 4.67 19.18
N PRO A 114 -2.02 5.85 19.14
CA PRO A 114 -0.64 5.99 18.70
C PRO A 114 0.38 5.18 19.52
N GLY A 115 1.53 4.93 18.91
CA GLY A 115 2.70 4.34 19.58
C GLY A 115 3.07 2.92 19.14
N GLY A 116 2.47 2.41 18.07
CA GLY A 116 3.04 1.30 17.30
C GLY A 116 4.07 1.80 16.28
N TYR A 117 4.83 0.87 15.70
CA TYR A 117 5.81 1.17 14.65
C TYR A 117 6.03 -0.04 13.74
N VAL A 118 6.64 0.24 12.59
CA VAL A 118 7.10 -0.76 11.62
C VAL A 118 8.52 -0.44 11.17
N ASP A 119 9.26 -1.47 10.80
CA ASP A 119 10.64 -1.34 10.33
C ASP A 119 10.69 -1.58 8.82
N PHE A 120 11.05 -0.56 8.04
CA PHE A 120 11.31 -0.71 6.60
C PHE A 120 12.80 -0.95 6.37
N ASP A 121 13.14 -2.14 5.89
CA ASP A 121 14.55 -2.56 5.72
C ASP A 121 15.23 -1.85 4.53
N TRP A 122 14.50 -1.72 3.41
CA TRP A 122 14.98 -1.03 2.22
C TRP A 122 13.82 -0.55 1.35
N PHE A 123 14.13 0.41 0.48
CA PHE A 123 13.28 0.86 -0.62
C PHE A 123 14.09 0.75 -1.91
N ARG A 124 13.53 0.08 -2.93
CA ARG A 124 14.19 -0.17 -4.22
C ARG A 124 13.31 0.30 -5.36
N ILE A 125 13.93 0.95 -6.34
CA ILE A 125 13.31 1.36 -7.60
C ILE A 125 14.15 0.77 -8.75
N GLU A 126 13.47 0.35 -9.83
CA GLU A 126 14.05 -0.29 -11.02
C GLU A 126 13.45 0.33 -12.30
#